data_AF-A0A535XFG8-F1
#
_entry.id   AF-A0A535XFG8-F1
#
_cell.length_a   1.000
_cell.length_b   1.000
_cell.length_c   1.000
_cell.angle_alpha   90.00
_cell.angle_beta   90.00
_cell.angle_gamma   90.00
#
_symmetry.space_group_name_H-M   'P 1'
#
loop_
_entity.id
_entity.type
_entity.pdbx_description
1 polymer ?
#
loop_
_entity_poly.entity_id
_entity_poly.type
_entity_poly.pdbx_seq_one_letter_code
_entity_poly.pdbx_strand_id
1 'polypeptide(L)'
;MTTYRSFKDVLARSLQNPEIRAEWDRTALARDVSIWLLRYRKDHNLTQTELADLLDWKQPAVARLERGEHEPSISTLYHLIDRLGSKAKISIEPDRVVLQFVGRTRPLRRRTRLVSRLRPGGRGLTPQPV
;
A
#
# COMPACT_ATOMS: atom_id res chain seq x y z
N MET A 1 -0.08 -38.12 3.66
CA MET A 1 -0.31 -36.93 2.81
C MET A 1 -0.90 -35.83 3.68
N THR A 2 -0.21 -34.70 3.85
CA THR A 2 -0.78 -33.56 4.57
C THR A 2 -1.75 -32.84 3.65
N THR A 3 -3.05 -32.97 3.89
CA THR A 3 -4.09 -32.29 3.10
C THR A 3 -4.07 -30.80 3.43
N TYR A 4 -3.55 -29.98 2.51
CA TYR A 4 -3.59 -28.53 2.62
C TYR A 4 -5.02 -28.04 2.35
N ARG A 5 -5.59 -27.24 3.26
CA ARG A 5 -6.89 -26.58 3.08
C ARG A 5 -6.69 -25.22 2.43
N SER A 6 -7.63 -24.79 1.61
CA SER A 6 -7.55 -23.45 1.02
C SER A 6 -7.77 -22.38 2.10
N PHE A 7 -7.19 -21.19 1.90
CA PHE A 7 -7.41 -20.05 2.81
C PHE A 7 -8.90 -19.73 2.96
N LYS A 8 -9.68 -19.83 1.87
CA LYS A 8 -11.13 -19.60 1.89
C LYS A 8 -11.84 -20.59 2.81
N ASP A 9 -11.46 -21.87 2.76
CA ASP A 9 -12.08 -22.91 3.60
C ASP A 9 -11.74 -22.72 5.08
N VAL A 10 -10.49 -22.34 5.38
CA VAL A 10 -10.05 -22.06 6.75
C VAL A 10 -10.80 -20.84 7.29
N LEU A 11 -10.84 -19.75 6.52
CA LEU A 11 -11.54 -18.52 6.91
C LEU A 11 -13.03 -18.76 7.12
N ALA A 12 -13.71 -19.47 6.20
CA ALA A 12 -15.14 -19.76 6.32
C ALA A 12 -15.49 -20.56 7.59
N ARG A 13 -14.59 -21.45 8.03
CA ARG A 13 -14.73 -22.18 9.30
C ARG A 13 -14.47 -21.29 10.50
N SER A 14 -13.41 -20.47 10.47
CA SER A 14 -13.10 -19.54 11.56
C SER A 14 -14.23 -18.54 11.81
N LEU A 15 -14.88 -18.05 10.75
CA LEU A 15 -16.02 -17.13 10.85
C LEU A 15 -17.31 -17.79 11.37
N GLN A 16 -17.32 -19.10 11.64
CA GLN A 16 -18.41 -19.74 12.40
C GLN A 16 -18.34 -19.40 13.89
N ASN A 17 -17.15 -19.02 14.41
CA ASN A 17 -17.01 -18.53 15.76
C ASN A 17 -17.49 -17.06 15.84
N PRO A 18 -18.47 -16.73 16.70
CA PRO A 18 -18.99 -15.37 16.84
C PRO A 18 -17.95 -14.33 17.25
N GLU A 19 -16.98 -14.67 18.11
CA GLU A 19 -15.92 -13.74 18.54
C GLU A 19 -14.98 -13.42 17.38
N ILE A 20 -14.60 -14.43 16.60
CA ILE A 20 -13.77 -14.25 15.41
C ILE A 20 -14.52 -13.42 14.36
N ARG A 21 -15.82 -13.68 14.18
CA ARG A 21 -16.66 -12.89 13.27
C ARG A 21 -16.74 -11.43 13.71
N ALA A 22 -17.00 -11.17 14.99
CA ALA A 22 -17.08 -9.81 15.50
C ALA A 22 -15.76 -9.05 15.28
N GLU A 23 -14.62 -9.67 15.55
CA GLU A 23 -13.31 -9.05 15.30
C GLU A 23 -13.01 -8.88 13.81
N TRP A 24 -13.41 -9.85 12.99
CA TRP A 24 -13.32 -9.74 11.53
C TRP A 24 -14.12 -8.55 11.04
N ASP A 25 -15.38 -8.42 11.44
CA ASP A 25 -16.26 -7.34 11.00
C ASP A 25 -15.76 -5.98 11.53
N ARG A 26 -15.30 -5.91 12.79
CA ARG A 26 -14.67 -4.71 13.40
C ARG A 26 -13.44 -4.21 12.65
N THR A 27 -12.69 -5.09 11.99
CA THR A 27 -11.46 -4.74 11.26
C THR A 27 -11.67 -4.63 9.75
N ALA A 28 -12.91 -4.64 9.26
CA ALA A 28 -13.23 -4.64 7.84
C ALA A 28 -12.63 -3.43 7.11
N LEU A 29 -12.82 -2.21 7.61
CA LEU A 29 -12.29 -1.00 7.00
C LEU A 29 -10.75 -1.01 6.96
N ALA A 30 -10.11 -1.42 8.05
CA ALA A 30 -8.66 -1.50 8.15
C ALA A 30 -8.08 -2.48 7.11
N ARG A 31 -8.70 -3.66 6.96
CA ARG A 31 -8.33 -4.63 5.92
C ARG A 31 -8.52 -4.10 4.51
N ASP A 32 -9.63 -3.42 4.23
CA ASP A 32 -9.90 -2.87 2.89
C ASP A 32 -8.84 -1.85 2.48
N VAL A 33 -8.46 -0.95 3.40
CA VAL A 33 -7.39 0.03 3.19
C VAL A 33 -6.04 -0.65 3.02
N SER A 34 -5.72 -1.65 3.85
CA SER A 34 -4.49 -2.46 3.73
C SER A 34 -4.37 -3.09 2.35
N ILE A 35 -5.41 -3.79 1.89
CA ILE A 35 -5.43 -4.48 0.60
C ILE A 35 -5.26 -3.48 -0.55
N TRP A 36 -5.92 -2.33 -0.46
CA TRP A 36 -5.79 -1.29 -1.47
C TRP A 36 -4.37 -0.70 -1.52
N LEU A 37 -3.77 -0.35 -0.38
CA LEU A 37 -2.40 0.17 -0.34
C LEU A 37 -1.40 -0.85 -0.87
N LEU A 38 -1.53 -2.13 -0.51
CA LEU A 38 -0.68 -3.20 -1.02
C LEU A 38 -0.79 -3.34 -2.55
N ARG A 39 -2.01 -3.26 -3.10
CA ARG A 39 -2.24 -3.26 -4.55
C ARG A 39 -1.62 -2.04 -5.22
N TYR A 40 -1.85 -0.84 -4.68
CA TYR A 40 -1.24 0.39 -5.18
C TYR A 40 0.28 0.27 -5.20
N ARG A 41 0.89 -0.21 -4.11
CA ARG A 41 2.34 -0.39 -4.00
C ARG A 41 2.86 -1.36 -5.04
N LYS A 42 2.17 -2.48 -5.23
CA LYS A 42 2.51 -3.50 -6.23
C LYS A 42 2.41 -2.95 -7.66
N ASP A 43 1.31 -2.27 -8.00
CA ASP A 43 1.05 -1.74 -9.33
C ASP A 43 2.03 -0.61 -9.72
N HIS A 44 2.60 0.06 -8.72
CA HIS A 44 3.57 1.15 -8.91
C HIS A 44 5.02 0.73 -8.60
N ASN A 45 5.29 -0.54 -8.31
CA ASN A 45 6.61 -1.07 -7.94
C ASN A 45 7.30 -0.30 -6.80
N LEU A 46 6.55 0.13 -5.80
CA LEU A 46 7.07 0.89 -4.66
C LEU A 46 7.52 -0.05 -3.54
N THR A 47 8.50 0.37 -2.75
CA THR A 47 8.83 -0.12 -1.40
C THR A 47 7.92 0.57 -0.35
N GLN A 48 7.92 0.08 0.90
CA GLN A 48 7.12 0.72 1.96
C GLN A 48 7.65 2.13 2.26
N THR A 49 8.98 2.30 2.22
CA THR A 49 9.63 3.60 2.41
C THR A 49 9.28 4.56 1.29
N GLU A 50 9.31 4.14 0.02
CA GLU A 50 8.96 5.03 -1.10
C GLU A 50 7.48 5.44 -1.08
N LEU A 51 6.57 4.55 -0.64
CA LEU A 51 5.19 4.93 -0.42
C LEU A 51 5.07 5.94 0.73
N ALA A 52 5.84 5.77 1.81
CA ALA A 52 5.85 6.70 2.93
C ALA A 52 6.34 8.08 2.50
N ASP A 53 7.42 8.15 1.70
CA ASP A 53 7.94 9.40 1.14
C ASP A 53 6.89 10.11 0.27
N LEU A 54 6.13 9.35 -0.53
CA LEU A 54 5.06 9.91 -1.36
C LEU A 54 3.90 10.47 -0.52
N LEU A 55 3.61 9.84 0.60
CA LEU A 55 2.59 10.26 1.56
C LEU A 55 3.09 11.32 2.55
N ASP A 56 4.37 11.70 2.50
CA ASP A 56 5.02 12.57 3.51
C ASP A 56 4.92 12.01 4.94
N TRP A 57 5.10 10.70 5.08
CA TRP A 57 5.00 9.96 6.33
C TRP A 57 6.26 9.18 6.64
N LYS A 58 6.39 8.73 7.89
CA LYS A 58 7.42 7.74 8.27
C LYS A 58 7.00 6.34 7.84
N GLN A 59 7.95 5.52 7.39
CA GLN A 59 7.70 4.13 6.98
C GLN A 59 6.89 3.28 7.99
N PRO A 60 7.08 3.40 9.32
CA PRO A 60 6.24 2.67 10.29
C PRO A 60 4.76 3.06 10.27
N ALA A 61 4.39 4.26 9.80
CA ALA A 61 2.99 4.63 9.61
C ALA A 61 2.37 3.83 8.45
N VAL A 62 3.10 3.71 7.33
CA VAL A 62 2.68 2.88 6.19
C VAL A 62 2.59 1.40 6.59
N ALA A 63 3.58 0.88 7.31
CA ALA A 63 3.55 -0.51 7.77
C ALA A 63 2.35 -0.81 8.67
N ARG A 64 1.95 0.13 9.55
CA ARG A 64 0.74 -0.01 10.38
C ARG A 64 -0.53 -0.11 9.53
N LEU A 65 -0.65 0.72 8.49
CA LEU A 65 -1.80 0.67 7.58
C LEU A 65 -1.83 -0.63 6.77
N GLU A 66 -0.68 -1.08 6.27
CA GLU A 66 -0.59 -2.32 5.50
C GLU A 66 -0.87 -3.58 6.33
N ARG A 67 -0.68 -3.54 7.66
CA ARG A 67 -1.09 -4.65 8.54
C ARG A 67 -2.61 -4.77 8.70
N GLY A 68 -3.36 -3.67 8.54
CA GLY A 68 -4.82 -3.69 8.61
C GLY A 68 -5.40 -4.03 10.00
N GLU A 69 -4.62 -3.82 11.07
CA GLU A 69 -5.04 -4.13 12.45
C GLU A 69 -5.88 -3.00 13.10
N HIS A 70 -5.70 -1.76 12.61
CA HIS A 70 -6.31 -0.56 13.18
C HIS A 70 -7.00 0.25 12.10
N GLU A 71 -8.21 0.70 12.38
CA GLU A 71 -8.97 1.52 11.44
C GLU A 71 -8.33 2.90 11.27
N PRO A 72 -8.11 3.35 10.03
CA PRO A 72 -7.66 4.70 9.77
C PRO A 72 -8.78 5.71 10.02
N SER A 73 -8.42 6.91 10.45
CA SER A 73 -9.37 8.01 10.56
C SER A 73 -9.86 8.48 9.18
N ILE A 74 -10.99 9.18 9.13
CA ILE A 74 -11.47 9.85 7.92
C ILE A 74 -10.41 10.82 7.37
N SER A 75 -9.69 11.54 8.23
CA SER A 75 -8.59 12.42 7.81
C SER A 75 -7.44 11.66 7.15
N THR A 76 -7.14 10.45 7.64
CA THR A 76 -6.14 9.55 7.05
C THR A 76 -6.60 9.07 5.68
N LEU A 77 -7.87 8.65 5.55
CA LEU A 77 -8.46 8.24 4.26
C LEU A 77 -8.41 9.38 3.24
N TYR A 78 -8.79 10.59 3.64
CA TYR A 78 -8.72 11.77 2.78
C TYR A 78 -7.30 12.03 2.28
N HIS A 79 -6.31 12.04 3.20
CA HIS A 79 -4.90 12.25 2.84
C HIS A 79 -4.39 11.20 1.86
N LEU A 80 -4.73 9.91 2.09
CA LEU A 80 -4.36 8.83 1.18
C LEU A 80 -4.97 9.04 -0.21
N ILE A 81 -6.26 9.36 -0.29
CA ILE A 81 -6.96 9.57 -1.56
C ILE A 81 -6.37 10.73 -2.34
N ASP A 82 -6.11 11.86 -1.67
CA ASP A 82 -5.52 13.07 -2.25
C ASP A 82 -4.10 12.79 -2.81
N ARG A 83 -3.21 12.25 -1.96
CA ARG A 83 -1.80 12.01 -2.34
C ARG A 83 -1.62 10.91 -3.37
N LEU A 84 -2.50 9.90 -3.38
CA LEU A 84 -2.44 8.77 -4.31
C LEU A 84 -3.31 8.98 -5.55
N GLY A 85 -3.90 10.17 -5.73
CA GLY A 85 -4.68 10.52 -6.92
C GLY A 85 -5.83 9.55 -7.18
N SER A 86 -6.45 9.05 -6.10
CA SER A 86 -7.50 8.05 -6.15
C SER A 86 -8.87 8.68 -5.88
N LYS A 87 -9.93 7.89 -6.00
CA LYS A 87 -11.27 8.25 -5.51
C LYS A 87 -11.82 7.07 -4.74
N ALA A 88 -12.60 7.33 -3.70
CA ALA A 88 -13.33 6.30 -2.99
C ALA A 88 -14.70 6.81 -2.54
N LYS A 89 -15.63 5.88 -2.37
CA LYS A 89 -16.92 6.08 -1.74
C LYS A 89 -16.94 5.32 -0.42
N ILE A 90 -17.35 6.01 0.65
CA ILE A 90 -17.59 5.40 1.95
C ILE A 90 -19.10 5.15 2.06
N SER A 91 -19.48 3.92 2.41
CA SER A 91 -20.85 3.56 2.79
C SER A 91 -20.82 3.08 4.24
N ILE A 92 -21.73 3.59 5.06
CA ILE A 92 -21.89 3.15 6.45
C ILE A 92 -23.19 2.34 6.51
N GLU A 93 -23.07 1.08 6.91
CA GLU A 93 -24.17 0.12 7.07
C GLU A 93 -24.29 -0.25 8.55
N PRO A 94 -25.43 -0.82 9.01
CA PRO A 94 -25.65 -1.11 10.43
C PRO A 94 -24.56 -1.95 11.11
N ASP A 95 -23.85 -2.79 10.35
CA ASP A 95 -22.85 -3.73 10.86
C ASP A 95 -21.43 -3.47 10.34
N ARG A 96 -21.22 -2.48 9.46
CA ARG A 96 -19.92 -2.27 8.80
C ARG A 96 -19.74 -0.89 8.16
N VAL A 97 -18.49 -0.51 7.97
CA VAL A 97 -18.10 0.57 7.05
C VAL A 97 -17.46 -0.04 5.82
N VAL A 98 -18.00 0.27 4.65
CA VAL A 98 -17.51 -0.22 3.36
C VAL A 98 -16.78 0.90 2.62
N LEU A 99 -15.56 0.63 2.19
CA LEU A 99 -14.76 1.54 1.37
C LEU A 99 -14.65 1.00 -0.06
N GLN A 100 -15.26 1.69 -1.02
CA GLN A 100 -15.22 1.32 -2.43
C GLN A 100 -14.35 2.30 -3.21
N PHE A 101 -13.18 1.86 -3.67
CA PHE A 101 -12.32 2.68 -4.53
C PHE A 101 -12.90 2.80 -5.95
N VAL A 102 -13.01 4.02 -6.46
CA VAL A 102 -13.67 4.36 -7.72
C VAL A 102 -12.62 4.74 -8.77
N GLY A 103 -12.47 3.90 -9.81
CA GLY A 103 -11.57 4.14 -10.95
C GLY A 103 -10.25 3.34 -10.91
N ARG A 104 -9.60 3.19 -12.07
CA ARG A 104 -8.25 2.60 -12.16
C ARG A 104 -7.24 3.62 -11.65
N THR A 105 -6.33 3.19 -10.77
CA THR A 105 -5.10 3.90 -10.43
C THR A 105 -4.44 4.40 -11.71
N ARG A 106 -4.43 5.73 -11.89
CA ARG A 106 -3.74 6.33 -13.03
C ARG A 106 -2.24 6.19 -12.72
N PRO A 107 -1.41 5.56 -13.57
CA PRO A 107 0.01 5.48 -13.30
C PRO A 107 0.56 6.90 -13.16
N LEU A 108 1.18 7.20 -12.03
CA LEU A 108 1.82 8.50 -11.78
C LEU A 108 2.81 8.73 -12.92
N ARG A 109 2.62 9.80 -13.70
CA ARG A 109 3.61 10.23 -14.69
C ARG A 109 4.92 10.42 -13.96
N ARG A 110 5.89 9.52 -14.18
CA ARG A 110 7.26 9.68 -13.69
C ARG A 110 7.74 11.07 -14.10
N ARG A 111 7.93 11.98 -13.14
CA ARG A 111 8.78 13.15 -13.37
C ARG A 111 10.20 12.59 -13.51
N THR A 112 10.63 12.39 -14.74
CA THR A 112 12.00 12.03 -15.07
C THR A 112 12.91 13.02 -14.36
N ARG A 113 13.62 12.57 -13.30
CA ARG A 113 14.80 13.31 -12.84
C ARG A 113 15.84 13.15 -13.94
N LEU A 114 15.89 14.13 -14.83
CA LEU A 114 17.00 14.31 -15.77
C LEU A 114 18.22 14.62 -14.91
N VAL A 115 19.05 13.61 -14.63
CA VAL A 115 20.39 13.84 -14.08
C VAL A 115 21.23 14.35 -15.25
N SER A 116 21.12 15.65 -15.53
CA SER A 116 21.97 16.33 -16.50
C SER A 116 23.33 16.59 -15.87
N ARG A 117 24.33 15.75 -16.14
CA ARG A 117 25.74 16.15 -16.16
C ARG A 117 26.48 15.39 -17.27
N LEU A 118 26.53 16.03 -18.44
CA LEU A 118 27.46 15.75 -19.52
C LEU A 118 28.91 15.95 -19.05
N ARG A 119 29.80 15.05 -19.47
CA ARG A 119 31.28 15.16 -19.45
C ARG A 119 31.73 16.25 -20.45
N PRO A 120 33.00 16.75 -20.42
CA PRO A 120 34.04 16.07 -21.22
C PRO A 120 35.52 16.25 -20.75
N GLY A 121 36.42 15.46 -21.37
CA GLY A 121 37.89 15.65 -21.40
C GLY A 121 38.64 14.86 -20.32
N GLY A 122 39.62 13.99 -20.57
CA GLY A 122 40.58 13.91 -21.67
C GLY A 122 42.00 14.10 -21.09
N ARG A 123 42.70 13.00 -20.78
CA ARG A 123 44.15 12.80 -20.51
C ARG A 123 44.25 11.42 -19.82
N GLY A 124 44.93 10.40 -20.32
CA GLY A 124 46.25 10.36 -20.94
C GLY A 124 47.06 9.39 -20.08
N LEU A 125 47.42 8.23 -20.63
CA LEU A 125 48.24 7.22 -19.97
C LEU A 125 49.61 7.79 -19.57
N THR A 126 50.11 7.39 -18.39
CA THR A 126 51.54 7.09 -18.18
C THR A 126 51.70 5.89 -17.24
N PRO A 127 52.74 5.06 -17.41
CA PRO A 127 52.94 3.80 -16.67
C PRO A 127 53.75 4.00 -15.37
N GLN A 128 53.55 3.09 -14.42
CA GLN A 128 54.35 2.97 -13.19
C GLN A 128 55.70 2.30 -13.50
N PRO A 129 56.83 2.77 -12.95
CA PRO A 129 58.09 2.06 -13.03
C PRO A 129 58.17 0.92 -12.01
N VAL A 130 59.02 -0.05 -12.36
CA VAL A 130 59.34 -1.34 -11.73
C VAL A 130 59.66 -1.31 -10.24
#